data_AF-A0A7X7RUA0-F1
#
_entry.id   AF-A0A7X7RUA0-F1
#
_cell.length_a   1.000
_cell.length_b   1.000
_cell.length_c   1.000
_cell.angle_alpha   90.00
_cell.angle_beta   90.00
_cell.angle_gamma   90.00
#
_symmetry.space_group_name_H-M   'P 1'
#
loop_
_entity.id
_entity.type
_entity.pdbx_description
1 polymer ?
#
loop_
_entity_poly.entity_id
_entity_poly.type
_entity_poly.pdbx_seq_one_letter_code
_entity_poly.pdbx_strand_id
1 'polypeptide(L)'
;MDWLMFGNFCVRFVCKGGCFNVNWGEVLMLKQKMAGYINKVVVLDTSTKWIYIGTLVEEDNSFFVLKEVDAFDVSDTALSKQEYVRMVKKDGVAPNRSKALVLKTIVTGITLVEDILI
;
A
#
# COMPACT_ATOMS: atom_id res chain seq x y z
N MET A 1 2.88 38.99 6.22
CA MET A 1 3.78 38.83 5.05
C MET A 1 4.88 37.93 5.56
N ASP A 2 4.72 36.63 5.33
CA ASP A 2 5.34 35.65 6.23
C ASP A 2 6.43 34.88 5.47
N TRP A 3 7.61 34.84 6.08
CA TRP A 3 8.75 34.07 5.65
C TRP A 3 8.69 32.70 6.32
N LEU A 4 8.86 31.61 5.57
CA LEU A 4 9.03 30.27 6.13
C LEU A 4 10.48 29.84 5.96
N MET A 5 11.08 29.43 7.08
CA MET A 5 12.45 28.92 7.14
C MET A 5 12.42 27.40 6.95
N PHE A 6 13.08 26.90 5.90
CA PHE A 6 13.37 25.47 5.74
C PHE A 6 14.88 25.26 5.84
N GLY A 7 15.35 24.97 7.06
CA GLY A 7 16.79 24.89 7.34
C GLY A 7 17.53 26.19 6.98
N ASN A 8 18.66 26.10 6.27
CA ASN A 8 19.46 27.26 5.82
C ASN A 8 19.04 27.83 4.46
N PHE A 9 17.91 27.39 3.87
CA PHE A 9 17.45 27.88 2.57
C PHE A 9 16.17 28.70 2.71
N CYS A 10 16.17 29.89 2.13
CA CYS A 10 15.04 30.80 2.12
C CYS A 10 14.36 30.72 0.75
N VAL A 11 13.14 30.19 0.68
CA VAL A 11 12.39 30.06 -0.59
C VAL A 11 11.20 31.02 -0.58
N ARG A 12 11.16 31.96 -1.54
CA ARG A 12 10.09 32.94 -1.68
C ARG A 12 8.94 32.35 -2.49
N PHE A 13 7.82 32.05 -1.83
CA PHE A 13 6.59 31.69 -2.54
C PHE A 13 5.84 32.93 -3.01
N VAL A 14 5.64 33.07 -4.32
CA VAL A 14 4.71 34.04 -4.91
C VAL A 14 3.41 33.30 -5.21
N CYS A 15 2.44 33.38 -4.30
CA CYS A 15 1.09 32.87 -4.56
C CYS A 15 0.34 33.82 -5.50
N LYS A 16 0.22 33.46 -6.79
CA LYS A 16 -0.78 34.05 -7.68
C LYS A 16 -2.03 33.17 -7.65
N GLY A 17 -2.99 33.55 -6.81
CA GLY A 17 -4.37 33.03 -6.83
C GLY A 17 -4.64 31.84 -5.91
N GLY A 18 -5.31 32.10 -4.77
CA GLY A 18 -5.91 31.10 -3.90
C GLY A 18 -5.04 30.66 -2.72
N CYS A 19 -5.36 31.14 -1.51
CA CYS A 19 -4.85 30.55 -0.28
C CYS A 19 -5.56 29.21 -0.06
N PHE A 20 -4.97 28.11 -0.54
CA PHE A 20 -5.36 26.78 -0.06
C PHE A 20 -4.69 26.57 1.30
N ASN A 21 -5.50 26.36 2.33
CA ASN A 21 -5.01 26.05 3.68
C ASN A 21 -4.56 24.59 3.67
N VAL A 22 -3.31 24.35 3.26
CA VAL A 22 -2.76 22.99 3.24
C VAL A 22 -2.22 22.69 4.65
N ASN A 23 -2.89 21.81 5.38
CA ASN A 23 -2.40 21.32 6.66
C ASN A 23 -1.25 20.34 6.41
N TRP A 24 -0.02 20.84 6.38
CA TRP A 24 1.19 20.03 6.18
C TRP A 24 1.38 18.94 7.25
N GLY A 25 0.76 19.07 8.43
CA GLY A 25 0.77 18.05 9.48
C GLY A 25 -0.01 16.79 9.11
N GLU A 26 -1.16 16.92 8.44
CA GLU A 26 -1.97 15.78 7.98
C GLU A 26 -1.30 15.05 6.80
N VAL A 27 -0.66 15.80 5.90
CA VAL A 27 0.07 15.24 4.76
C VAL A 27 1.30 14.43 5.21
N LEU A 28 2.00 14.87 6.27
CA LEU A 28 3.12 14.11 6.84
C LEU A 28 2.67 12.85 7.61
N MET A 29 1.54 12.90 8.31
CA MET A 29 1.04 11.80 9.15
C MET A 29 0.62 10.56 8.34
N LEU A 30 0.06 10.73 7.13
CA LEU A 30 -0.35 9.60 6.28
C LEU A 30 0.85 8.85 5.69
N LYS A 31 1.92 9.56 5.31
CA LYS A 31 3.18 8.94 4.83
C LYS A 31 3.83 8.05 5.88
N GLN A 32 3.62 8.33 7.17
CA GLN A 32 4.28 7.63 8.25
C GLN A 32 3.66 6.24 8.53
N LYS A 33 2.39 6.02 8.14
CA LYS A 33 1.67 4.77 8.42
C LYS A 33 2.09 3.61 7.51
N MET A 34 2.54 3.89 6.28
CA MET A 34 2.96 2.87 5.31
C MET A 34 4.43 2.44 5.44
N ALA A 35 5.25 3.21 6.15
CA ALA A 35 6.66 2.88 6.33
C ALA A 35 6.90 1.47 6.90
N GLY A 36 5.99 0.98 7.76
CA GLY A 36 6.07 -0.36 8.36
C GLY A 36 5.76 -1.52 7.40
N TYR A 37 5.17 -1.24 6.24
CA TYR A 37 4.76 -2.25 5.25
C TYR A 37 5.73 -2.34 4.07
N ILE A 38 6.53 -1.31 3.82
CA ILE A 38 7.49 -1.29 2.73
C ILE A 38 8.59 -2.33 2.96
N ASN A 39 8.95 -3.04 1.88
CA ASN A 39 9.85 -4.19 1.83
C ASN A 39 9.41 -5.37 2.71
N LYS A 40 8.11 -5.45 3.05
CA LYS A 40 7.51 -6.59 3.74
C LYS A 40 6.59 -7.37 2.82
N VAL A 41 6.42 -8.65 3.13
CA VAL A 41 5.41 -9.49 2.46
C VAL A 41 4.04 -9.16 3.05
N VAL A 42 3.15 -8.67 2.19
CA VAL A 42 1.81 -8.20 2.57
C VAL A 42 0.74 -8.96 1.80
N VAL A 43 -0.43 -9.05 2.40
CA VAL A 43 -1.69 -9.41 1.75
C VAL A 43 -2.44 -8.12 1.42
N LEU A 44 -2.81 -7.93 0.16
CA LEU A 44 -3.77 -6.92 -0.28
C LEU A 44 -5.12 -7.58 -0.48
N ASP A 45 -6.03 -7.35 0.46
CA ASP A 45 -7.43 -7.68 0.31
C ASP A 45 -8.08 -6.69 -0.65
N THR A 46 -8.79 -7.20 -1.65
CA THR A 46 -9.53 -6.35 -2.59
C THR A 46 -11.03 -6.53 -2.45
N SER A 47 -11.79 -5.53 -2.91
CA SER A 47 -13.25 -5.59 -3.06
C SER A 47 -13.70 -6.56 -4.16
N THR A 48 -12.77 -7.06 -4.98
CA THR A 48 -13.03 -8.02 -6.06
C THR A 48 -12.87 -9.46 -5.56
N LYS A 49 -12.93 -10.46 -6.45
CA LYS A 49 -12.58 -11.85 -6.12
C LYS A 49 -11.06 -12.08 -6.05
N TRP A 50 -10.26 -11.10 -6.42
CA TRP A 50 -8.81 -11.20 -6.38
C TRP A 50 -8.24 -10.93 -4.99
N ILE A 51 -7.15 -11.61 -4.71
CA ILE A 51 -6.24 -11.34 -3.60
C ILE A 51 -4.82 -11.29 -4.15
N TYR A 52 -4.00 -10.38 -3.62
CA TYR A 52 -2.61 -10.24 -4.03
C TYR A 52 -1.72 -10.38 -2.81
N ILE A 53 -0.72 -11.25 -2.89
CA ILE A 53 0.22 -11.49 -1.81
C ILE A 53 1.63 -11.34 -2.37
N GLY A 54 2.46 -10.49 -1.78
CA GLY A 54 3.80 -10.24 -2.30
C GLY A 54 4.53 -9.19 -1.50
N THR A 55 5.75 -8.85 -1.93
CA THR A 55 6.55 -7.83 -1.26
C THR A 55 6.13 -6.44 -1.70
N LEU A 56 5.63 -5.61 -0.79
CA LEU A 56 5.30 -4.21 -1.07
C LEU A 56 6.57 -3.39 -1.22
N VAL A 57 6.88 -2.93 -2.43
CA VAL A 57 8.14 -2.22 -2.70
C VAL A 57 7.95 -0.72 -2.81
N GLU A 58 6.76 -0.27 -3.20
CA GLU A 58 6.46 1.12 -3.45
C GLU A 58 4.94 1.35 -3.37
N GLU A 59 4.56 2.57 -3.02
CA GLU A 59 3.22 3.07 -3.27
C GLU A 59 3.31 4.41 -4.01
N ASP A 60 2.39 4.63 -4.95
CA ASP A 60 2.18 5.92 -5.59
C ASP A 60 0.79 6.47 -5.24
N ASN A 61 0.31 7.50 -5.95
CA ASN A 61 -1.01 8.09 -5.67
C ASN A 61 -2.19 7.16 -6.00
N SER A 62 -2.01 6.16 -6.84
CA SER A 62 -3.09 5.34 -7.41
C SER A 62 -2.86 3.84 -7.24
N PHE A 63 -1.62 3.41 -7.02
CA PHE A 63 -1.22 2.01 -7.01
C PHE A 63 -0.39 1.64 -5.78
N PHE A 64 -0.57 0.39 -5.35
CA PHE A 64 0.44 -0.35 -4.61
C PHE A 64 1.27 -1.18 -5.59
N VAL A 65 2.58 -1.15 -5.43
CA VAL A 65 3.52 -1.88 -6.27
C VAL A 65 4.06 -3.06 -5.48
N LEU A 66 3.76 -4.27 -5.95
CA LEU A 66 4.22 -5.52 -5.36
C LEU A 66 5.27 -6.20 -6.26
N LYS A 67 6.22 -6.91 -5.65
CA LYS A 67 7.14 -7.87 -6.31
C LYS A 67 6.96 -9.28 -5.79
N GLU A 68 7.33 -10.27 -6.60
CA GLU A 68 7.19 -11.71 -6.30
C GLU A 68 5.77 -11.99 -5.79
N VAL A 69 4.81 -11.74 -6.68
CA VAL A 69 3.39 -11.66 -6.37
C VAL A 69 2.70 -12.97 -6.68
N ASP A 70 1.99 -13.50 -5.71
CA ASP A 70 0.93 -14.45 -5.91
C ASP A 70 -0.39 -13.68 -6.04
N ALA A 71 -0.87 -13.56 -7.27
CA ALA A 71 -2.20 -13.01 -7.53
C ALA A 71 -3.17 -14.15 -7.81
N PHE A 72 -4.19 -14.25 -6.97
CA PHE A 72 -5.10 -15.38 -6.94
C PHE A 72 -6.54 -14.91 -7.04
N ASP A 73 -7.31 -15.54 -7.93
CA ASP A 73 -8.75 -15.37 -8.01
C ASP A 73 -9.41 -16.50 -7.23
N VAL A 74 -10.11 -16.15 -6.15
CA VAL A 74 -10.78 -17.19 -5.35
C VAL A 74 -11.94 -17.85 -6.10
N SER A 75 -12.44 -17.27 -7.20
CA SER A 75 -13.51 -17.90 -7.99
C SER A 75 -13.07 -19.18 -8.72
N ASP A 76 -11.76 -19.39 -8.89
CA ASP A 76 -11.21 -20.60 -9.50
C ASP A 76 -11.15 -21.80 -8.52
N THR A 77 -11.54 -21.60 -7.25
CA THR A 77 -11.47 -22.64 -6.22
C THR A 77 -12.68 -22.61 -5.27
N ALA A 78 -12.81 -23.65 -4.44
CA ALA A 78 -13.79 -23.69 -3.36
C ALA A 78 -13.33 -22.92 -2.10
N LEU A 79 -12.11 -22.37 -2.10
CA LEU A 79 -11.53 -21.70 -0.93
C LEU A 79 -12.09 -20.29 -0.79
N SER A 80 -12.42 -19.92 0.45
CA SER A 80 -12.60 -18.52 0.82
C SER A 80 -11.25 -17.79 0.85
N LYS A 81 -11.28 -16.45 0.75
CA LYS A 81 -10.06 -15.62 0.91
C LYS A 81 -9.33 -15.92 2.21
N GLN A 82 -10.06 -16.11 3.31
CA GLN A 82 -9.46 -16.39 4.61
C GLN A 82 -8.75 -17.75 4.65
N GLU A 83 -9.35 -18.79 4.07
CA GLU A 83 -8.73 -20.11 3.99
C GLU A 83 -7.45 -20.07 3.16
N TYR A 84 -7.51 -19.39 2.01
CA TYR A 84 -6.35 -19.23 1.14
C TYR A 84 -5.20 -18.46 1.84
N VAL A 85 -5.51 -17.36 2.53
CA VAL A 85 -4.50 -16.60 3.30
C VAL A 85 -3.86 -17.43 4.41
N ARG A 86 -4.63 -18.26 5.12
CA ARG A 86 -4.09 -19.20 6.12
C ARG A 86 -3.17 -20.25 5.49
N MET A 87 -3.53 -20.78 4.32
CA MET A 87 -2.68 -21.70 3.57
C MET A 87 -1.35 -21.04 3.20
N VAL A 88 -1.40 -19.84 2.62
CA VAL A 88 -0.19 -19.09 2.23
C VAL A 88 0.69 -18.74 3.43
N LYS A 89 0.09 -18.42 4.59
CA LYS A 89 0.84 -18.20 5.84
C LYS A 89 1.61 -19.45 6.28
N LYS A 90 1.02 -20.64 6.10
CA LYS A 90 1.59 -21.92 6.52
C LYS A 90 2.62 -22.45 5.52
N ASP A 91 2.29 -22.41 4.24
CA ASP A 91 3.03 -23.08 3.18
C ASP A 91 4.01 -22.15 2.46
N GLY A 92 3.85 -20.83 2.66
CA GLY A 92 4.61 -19.79 2.00
C GLY A 92 3.89 -19.20 0.77
N VAL A 93 4.41 -18.08 0.29
CA VAL A 93 3.91 -17.41 -0.93
C VAL A 93 4.44 -18.16 -2.16
N ALA A 94 3.55 -18.48 -3.10
CA ALA A 94 3.89 -19.12 -4.37
C ALA A 94 3.78 -18.10 -5.53
N PRO A 95 4.80 -17.25 -5.73
CA PRO A 95 4.70 -16.16 -6.70
C PRO A 95 4.45 -16.67 -8.12
N ASN A 96 3.45 -16.10 -8.77
CA ASN A 96 3.07 -16.40 -10.15
C ASN A 96 3.23 -15.20 -11.09
N ARG A 97 3.62 -14.03 -10.54
CA ARG A 97 3.91 -12.78 -11.24
C ARG A 97 5.14 -12.13 -10.62
N SER A 98 6.09 -11.69 -11.43
CA SER A 98 7.28 -10.99 -10.93
C SER A 98 6.97 -9.60 -10.36
N LYS A 99 5.94 -8.92 -10.90
CA LYS A 99 5.50 -7.59 -10.47
C LYS A 99 3.99 -7.43 -10.68
N ALA A 100 3.31 -6.73 -9.77
CA ALA A 100 1.92 -6.30 -9.94
C ALA A 100 1.73 -4.86 -9.49
N LEU A 101 0.87 -4.12 -10.21
CA LEU A 101 0.38 -2.81 -9.80
C LEU A 101 -1.09 -2.97 -9.45
N VAL A 102 -1.46 -2.70 -8.18
CA VAL A 102 -2.82 -2.90 -7.67
C VAL A 102 -3.42 -1.55 -7.36
N LEU A 103 -4.58 -1.25 -7.96
CA LEU A 103 -5.28 0.02 -7.75
C LEU A 103 -5.67 0.19 -6.27
N LYS A 104 -5.30 1.31 -5.66
CA LYS A 104 -5.65 1.63 -4.26
C LYS A 104 -7.16 1.66 -4.03
N THR A 105 -7.92 2.07 -5.05
CA THR A 105 -9.39 2.18 -4.98
C THR A 105 -10.12 0.84 -4.84
N ILE A 106 -9.47 -0.28 -5.20
CA ILE A 106 -10.04 -1.62 -5.03
C ILE A 106 -9.52 -2.32 -3.78
N VAL A 107 -8.48 -1.79 -3.12
CA VAL A 107 -7.90 -2.40 -1.93
C VAL A 107 -8.73 -2.03 -0.71
N THR A 108 -9.26 -3.05 -0.04
CA THR A 108 -10.07 -2.93 1.18
C THR A 108 -9.24 -3.07 2.44
N GLY A 109 -8.06 -3.70 2.36
CA GLY A 109 -7.19 -3.90 3.51
C GLY A 109 -5.77 -4.31 3.10
N ILE A 110 -4.82 -4.00 3.99
CA ILE A 110 -3.42 -4.42 3.88
C ILE A 110 -3.03 -5.03 5.22
N THR A 111 -2.49 -6.24 5.18
CA THR A 111 -2.05 -6.96 6.38
C THR A 111 -0.66 -7.54 6.11
N LEU A 112 0.25 -7.47 7.07
CA LEU A 112 1.50 -8.20 6.96
C LEU A 112 1.21 -9.71 7.01
N VAL A 113 1.88 -10.50 6.19
CA VAL A 113 1.74 -11.96 6.30
C VAL A 113 2.16 -12.43 7.70
N GLU A 114 3.10 -11.76 8.36
CA GLU A 114 3.51 -12.08 9.74
C GLU A 114 2.38 -11.94 10.77
N ASP A 115 1.44 -11.03 10.56
CA ASP A 115 0.35 -10.69 11.48
C ASP A 115 -0.93 -11.53 11.30
N ILE A 116 -0.96 -12.45 10.32
CA ILE A 116 -2.09 -13.36 10.13
C ILE A 116 -2.18 -14.32 11.31
N LEU A 117 -3.32 -14.31 11.99
CA LEU A 117 -3.65 -15.23 13.09
C LEU A 117 -4.18 -16.56 12.53
N ILE A 118 -3.72 -17.68 13.10
CA ILE A 118 -4.09 -19.06 12.73
C ILE A 118 -4.71 -19.76 13.94
#